data_AF-A0A3L6TPX9-F1
#
_entry.id   AF-A0A3L6TPX9-F1
#
_cell.length_a   1.000
_cell.length_b   1.000
_cell.length_c   1.000
_cell.angle_alpha   90.00
_cell.angle_beta   90.00
_cell.angle_gamma   90.00
#
_symmetry.space_group_name_H-M   'P 1'
#
loop_
_entity.id
_entity.type
_entity.pdbx_description
1 polymer ?
#
loop_
_entity_poly.entity_id
_entity_poly.type
_entity_poly.pdbx_seq_one_letter_code
_entity_poly.pdbx_strand_id
1 'polypeptide(L)'
;MSPAKRRHVRASDGTTVEPLPPPPPPPVPVDLLLEIFARLDVATIIRCAATSKTVRRAILDSPAAFGRRVEANGALLLGVSYAFLDSRYLNAVSSVGQAPRQNLRFDAGVLMSAEPVASRGGLTVLRHRLNYHHVRVCNALTGRASWLPPSHVSGDYPHALLAVDDAGRSFQLLVADVSLRTQVFSSDAGQ
;
A
#
# COMPACT_ATOMS: atom_id res chain seq x y z
N MET A 1 -18.27 7.33 -53.70
CA MET A 1 -17.98 6.08 -54.45
C MET A 1 -18.08 4.93 -53.45
N SER A 2 -19.10 4.07 -53.59
CA SER A 2 -19.30 2.89 -52.75
C SER A 2 -19.10 1.63 -53.58
N PRO A 3 -18.35 0.64 -53.06
CA PRO A 3 -18.67 -0.77 -53.27
C PRO A 3 -18.34 -1.60 -51.99
N ALA A 4 -18.81 -2.81 -51.75
CA ALA A 4 -19.80 -3.66 -52.37
C ALA A 4 -20.35 -4.60 -51.29
N LYS A 5 -21.65 -4.82 -51.32
CA LYS A 5 -22.39 -5.79 -50.51
C LYS A 5 -22.01 -7.21 -50.96
N ARG A 6 -21.18 -7.92 -50.20
CA ARG A 6 -20.92 -9.36 -50.44
C ARG A 6 -22.08 -10.18 -49.87
N ARG A 7 -22.90 -10.72 -50.78
CA ARG A 7 -23.83 -11.81 -50.56
C ARG A 7 -23.07 -13.01 -49.98
N HIS A 8 -23.53 -13.53 -48.84
CA HIS A 8 -23.14 -14.87 -48.42
C HIS A 8 -24.15 -15.86 -49.01
N VAL A 9 -23.64 -16.73 -49.87
CA VAL A 9 -24.36 -17.83 -50.49
C VAL A 9 -24.68 -18.87 -49.42
N ARG A 10 -25.93 -19.34 -49.38
CA ARG A 10 -26.35 -20.52 -48.63
C ARG A 10 -26.22 -21.70 -49.57
N ALA A 11 -25.37 -22.67 -49.22
CA ALA A 11 -25.35 -24.00 -49.82
C ALA A 11 -25.59 -25.03 -48.71
N SER A 12 -26.47 -25.97 -49.00
CA SER A 12 -27.18 -26.85 -48.08
C SER A 12 -26.39 -28.05 -47.57
N ASP A 13 -26.85 -28.53 -46.40
CA ASP A 13 -26.95 -29.91 -45.92
C ASP A 13 -25.77 -30.87 -46.09
N GLY A 14 -24.97 -30.94 -45.02
CA GLY A 14 -24.38 -32.18 -44.53
C GLY A 14 -24.75 -32.32 -43.05
N THR A 15 -25.73 -33.16 -42.73
CA THR A 15 -26.14 -33.47 -41.35
C THR A 15 -25.05 -34.31 -40.68
N THR A 16 -24.05 -33.64 -40.13
CA THR A 16 -23.26 -34.15 -39.01
C THR A 16 -23.65 -33.30 -37.81
N VAL A 17 -24.40 -33.88 -36.88
CA VAL A 17 -24.79 -33.22 -35.63
C VAL A 17 -23.55 -33.14 -34.75
N GLU A 18 -22.69 -32.15 -35.03
CA GLU A 18 -21.68 -31.67 -34.10
C GLU A 18 -22.41 -31.13 -32.86
N PRO A 19 -22.06 -31.55 -31.63
CA PRO A 19 -22.64 -30.99 -30.43
C PRO A 19 -22.41 -29.48 -30.41
N LEU A 20 -23.49 -28.71 -30.32
CA LEU A 20 -23.43 -27.26 -30.20
C LEU A 20 -22.45 -26.90 -29.07
N PRO A 21 -21.46 -26.03 -29.29
CA PRO A 21 -20.50 -25.68 -28.25
C PRO A 21 -21.27 -25.19 -27.01
N PRO A 22 -20.87 -25.62 -25.80
CA PRO A 22 -21.58 -25.26 -24.59
C PRO A 22 -21.70 -23.74 -24.50
N PRO A 23 -22.84 -23.22 -24.02
CA PRO A 23 -23.03 -21.78 -23.89
C PRO A 23 -21.88 -21.19 -23.05
N PRO A 24 -21.38 -19.99 -23.42
CA PRO A 24 -20.29 -19.37 -22.69
C PRO A 24 -20.69 -19.19 -21.22
N PRO A 25 -19.74 -19.36 -20.28
CA PRO A 25 -20.01 -19.21 -18.87
C PRO A 25 -20.53 -17.78 -18.58
N PRO A 26 -21.45 -17.62 -17.62
CA PRO A 26 -21.97 -16.31 -17.26
C PRO A 26 -20.82 -15.39 -16.82
N PRO A 27 -20.83 -14.11 -17.24
CA PRO A 27 -19.81 -13.16 -16.85
C PRO A 27 -19.85 -12.90 -15.34
N VAL A 28 -18.67 -12.78 -14.73
CA VAL A 28 -18.54 -12.48 -13.30
C VAL A 28 -19.11 -11.08 -13.01
N PRO A 29 -19.98 -10.93 -11.99
CA PRO A 29 -20.48 -9.63 -11.55
C PRO A 29 -19.36 -8.64 -11.21
N VAL A 30 -19.55 -7.38 -11.59
CA VAL A 30 -18.57 -6.30 -11.38
C VAL A 30 -18.23 -6.13 -9.90
N ASP A 31 -19.20 -6.28 -9.00
CA ASP A 31 -18.98 -6.14 -7.55
C ASP A 31 -18.01 -7.16 -6.99
N LEU A 32 -18.04 -8.39 -7.50
CA LEU A 32 -17.12 -9.46 -7.14
C LEU A 32 -15.73 -9.22 -7.73
N LEU A 33 -15.64 -8.70 -8.95
CA LEU A 33 -14.36 -8.29 -9.54
C LEU A 33 -13.70 -7.17 -8.73
N LEU A 34 -14.48 -6.18 -8.27
CA LEU A 34 -13.97 -5.12 -7.40
C LEU A 34 -13.51 -5.66 -6.04
N GLU A 35 -14.19 -6.66 -5.48
CA GLU A 35 -13.74 -7.31 -4.25
C GLU A 35 -12.44 -8.09 -4.45
N ILE A 36 -12.30 -8.80 -5.57
CA ILE A 36 -11.05 -9.48 -5.94
C ILE A 36 -9.93 -8.46 -6.12
N PHE A 37 -10.16 -7.39 -6.90
CA PHE A 37 -9.16 -6.35 -7.14
C PHE A 37 -8.76 -5.62 -5.88
N ALA A 38 -9.68 -5.42 -4.93
CA ALA A 38 -9.36 -4.82 -3.66
C ALA A 38 -8.32 -5.61 -2.85
N ARG A 39 -8.18 -6.92 -3.10
CA ARG A 39 -7.18 -7.79 -2.46
C ARG A 39 -5.85 -7.86 -3.21
N LEU A 40 -5.74 -7.21 -4.38
CA LEU A 40 -4.53 -7.21 -5.20
C LEU A 40 -3.63 -6.03 -4.87
N ASP A 41 -2.35 -6.12 -5.25
CA ASP A 41 -1.44 -5.00 -5.15
C ASP A 41 -1.83 -3.86 -6.11
N VAL A 42 -1.43 -2.63 -5.75
CA VAL A 42 -1.73 -1.41 -6.52
C VAL A 42 -1.26 -1.51 -7.98
N ALA A 43 -0.09 -2.10 -8.25
CA ALA A 43 0.42 -2.19 -9.61
C ALA A 43 -0.39 -3.14 -10.49
N THR A 44 -0.95 -4.21 -9.90
CA THR A 44 -1.88 -5.12 -10.58
C THR A 44 -3.23 -4.46 -10.82
N ILE A 45 -3.77 -3.72 -9.84
CA ILE A 45 -5.02 -2.95 -10.02
C ILE A 45 -4.89 -1.97 -11.20
N ILE A 46 -3.79 -1.21 -11.26
CA ILE A 46 -3.54 -0.24 -12.34
C ILE A 46 -3.48 -0.94 -13.71
N ARG A 47 -2.76 -2.07 -13.80
CA ARG A 47 -2.68 -2.86 -15.04
C ARG A 47 -4.04 -3.40 -15.48
N CYS A 48 -4.85 -3.93 -14.57
CA CYS A 48 -6.21 -4.40 -14.87
C CYS A 48 -7.15 -3.26 -15.30
N ALA A 49 -7.06 -2.11 -14.64
CA ALA A 49 -7.80 -0.92 -15.05
C ALA A 49 -7.34 -0.39 -16.42
N ALA A 50 -6.07 -0.56 -16.78
CA ALA A 50 -5.55 -0.18 -18.09
C ALA A 50 -6.08 -1.09 -19.22
N THR A 51 -6.29 -2.38 -18.96
CA THR A 51 -6.74 -3.34 -19.96
C THR A 51 -8.26 -3.47 -20.07
N SER A 52 -9.04 -3.01 -19.08
CA SER A 52 -10.51 -3.14 -19.08
C SER A 52 -11.24 -1.83 -18.80
N LYS A 53 -12.08 -1.40 -19.76
CA LYS A 53 -12.91 -0.19 -19.64
C LYS A 53 -13.98 -0.33 -18.57
N THR A 54 -14.56 -1.53 -18.41
CA THR A 54 -15.59 -1.82 -17.43
C THR A 54 -15.03 -1.74 -16.01
N VAL A 55 -13.84 -2.32 -15.79
CA VAL A 55 -13.15 -2.26 -14.49
C VAL A 55 -12.73 -0.83 -14.16
N ARG A 56 -12.16 -0.11 -15.14
CA ARG A 56 -11.80 1.29 -14.98
C ARG A 56 -13.00 2.15 -14.57
N ARG A 57 -14.14 1.99 -15.25
CA ARG A 57 -15.38 2.70 -14.91
C ARG A 57 -15.86 2.34 -13.50
N ALA A 58 -15.94 1.06 -13.17
CA ALA A 58 -16.38 0.61 -11.86
C ALA A 58 -15.52 1.16 -10.70
N ILE A 59 -14.20 1.28 -10.90
CA ILE A 59 -13.29 1.91 -9.93
C ILE A 59 -13.56 3.43 -9.83
N LEU A 60 -13.79 4.10 -10.97
CA LEU A 60 -13.99 5.54 -11.04
C LEU A 60 -15.41 6.01 -10.66
N ASP A 61 -16.40 5.13 -10.76
CA ASP A 61 -17.80 5.44 -10.43
C ASP A 61 -18.01 5.49 -8.91
N SER A 62 -17.17 4.78 -8.14
CA SER A 62 -17.20 4.84 -6.67
C SER A 62 -15.80 4.73 -6.04
N PRO A 63 -14.92 5.72 -6.25
CA PRO A 63 -13.53 5.67 -5.82
C PRO A 63 -13.42 5.61 -4.29
N ALA A 64 -14.37 6.22 -3.56
CA ALA A 64 -14.42 6.17 -2.10
C ALA A 64 -14.84 4.79 -1.55
N ALA A 65 -15.72 4.06 -2.25
CA ALA A 65 -16.13 2.72 -1.84
C ALA A 65 -15.05 1.68 -2.19
N PHE A 66 -14.48 1.78 -3.40
CA PHE A 66 -13.37 0.93 -3.81
C PHE A 66 -12.13 1.19 -2.96
N GLY A 67 -11.82 2.46 -2.67
CA GLY A 67 -10.75 2.86 -1.76
C GLY A 67 -10.90 2.23 -0.38
N ARG A 68 -12.11 2.22 0.20
CA ARG A 68 -12.40 1.53 1.47
C ARG A 68 -12.18 0.02 1.40
N ARG A 69 -12.53 -0.62 0.28
CA ARG A 69 -12.26 -2.06 0.08
C ARG A 69 -10.76 -2.33 -0.04
N VAL A 70 -10.00 -1.46 -0.71
CA VAL A 70 -8.54 -1.60 -0.83
C VAL A 70 -7.83 -1.26 0.49
N GLU A 71 -8.33 -0.28 1.23
CA GLU A 71 -7.86 0.10 2.57
C GLU A 71 -8.02 -1.05 3.57
N ALA A 72 -9.16 -1.76 3.51
CA ALA A 72 -9.37 -2.98 4.28
C ALA A 72 -8.36 -4.10 3.95
N ASN A 73 -7.67 -4.01 2.81
CA ASN A 73 -6.66 -4.97 2.33
C ASN A 73 -5.21 -4.42 2.42
N GLY A 74 -4.99 -3.27 3.08
CA GLY A 74 -3.67 -2.87 3.59
C GLY A 74 -2.67 -2.23 2.61
N ALA A 75 -3.05 -1.88 1.38
CA ALA A 75 -2.09 -1.50 0.32
C ALA A 75 -2.10 -0.02 -0.14
N LEU A 76 -2.80 0.92 0.53
CA LEU A 76 -2.84 2.33 0.09
C LEU A 76 -2.20 3.30 1.08
N LEU A 77 -1.55 4.34 0.53
CA LEU A 77 -1.09 5.52 1.25
C LEU A 77 -2.26 6.15 2.01
N LEU A 78 -2.35 5.91 3.32
CA LEU A 78 -3.40 6.43 4.20
C LEU A 78 -3.30 7.96 4.38
N GLY A 79 -2.11 8.52 4.24
CA GLY A 79 -1.86 9.94 4.42
C GLY A 79 -0.48 10.39 3.96
N VAL A 80 -0.31 11.70 3.92
CA VAL A 80 0.97 12.35 3.72
C VAL A 80 1.20 13.29 4.89
N SER A 81 2.31 13.11 5.58
CA SER A 81 2.82 13.98 6.64
C SER A 81 4.22 14.41 6.27
N TYR A 82 4.56 15.66 6.56
CA TYR A 82 5.85 16.24 6.19
C TYR A 82 6.32 17.21 7.27
N ALA A 83 7.63 17.33 7.41
CA ALA A 83 8.28 18.24 8.33
C ALA A 83 9.15 19.22 7.53
N PHE A 84 9.04 20.50 7.84
CA PHE A 84 9.92 21.52 7.31
C PHE A 84 11.13 21.67 8.23
N LEU A 85 12.32 21.63 7.62
CA LEU A 85 13.58 21.79 8.33
C LEU A 85 14.08 23.24 8.15
N ASP A 86 14.47 23.90 9.24
CA ASP A 86 15.19 25.18 9.15
C ASP A 86 16.68 24.89 8.91
N SER A 87 17.16 25.20 7.71
CA SER A 87 18.57 24.99 7.33
C SER A 87 19.57 25.74 8.22
N ARG A 88 19.12 26.80 8.93
CA ARG A 88 20.00 27.61 9.80
C ARG A 88 20.39 26.93 11.10
N TYR A 89 19.63 25.91 11.52
CA TYR A 89 19.93 25.10 12.69
C TYR A 89 19.90 23.63 12.27
N LEU A 90 21.06 22.99 12.21
CA LEU A 90 21.20 21.58 11.82
C LEU A 90 20.10 20.72 12.47
N ASN A 91 19.18 20.21 11.64
CA ASN A 91 18.08 19.32 11.99
C ASN A 91 16.94 19.90 12.88
N ALA A 92 16.80 21.23 12.99
CA ALA A 92 15.66 21.82 13.67
C ALA A 92 14.40 21.81 12.77
N VAL A 93 13.32 21.19 13.25
CA VAL A 93 12.02 21.19 12.56
C VAL A 93 11.29 22.49 12.87
N SER A 94 11.00 23.29 11.84
CA SER A 94 10.32 24.59 11.98
C SER A 94 8.81 24.46 12.02
N SER A 95 8.25 23.50 11.27
CA SER A 95 6.83 23.17 11.31
C SER A 95 6.56 21.79 10.73
N VAL A 96 5.39 21.25 11.07
CA VAL A 96 4.91 19.97 10.54
C VAL A 96 3.55 20.20 9.89
N GLY A 97 3.35 19.57 8.74
CA GLY A 97 2.09 19.53 8.03
C GLY A 97 1.56 18.11 7.88
N GLN A 98 0.24 18.00 7.84
CA GLN A 98 -0.46 16.77 7.52
C GLN A 98 -1.56 17.08 6.51
N ALA A 99 -1.60 16.31 5.42
CA ALA A 99 -2.64 16.46 4.42
C ALA A 99 -4.02 16.15 5.04
N PRO A 100 -5.07 16.94 4.77
CA PRO A 100 -6.40 16.69 5.32
C PRO A 100 -6.95 15.36 4.82
N ARG A 101 -7.13 14.39 5.72
CA ARG A 101 -7.80 13.13 5.41
C ARG A 101 -8.63 12.65 6.59
N GLN A 102 -9.77 12.07 6.27
CA GLN A 102 -10.64 11.40 7.24
C GLN A 102 -9.96 10.09 7.66
N ASN A 103 -9.79 9.88 8.97
CA ASN A 103 -9.30 8.64 9.60
C ASN A 103 -7.79 8.37 9.66
N LEU A 104 -6.92 9.38 9.47
CA LEU A 104 -5.51 9.22 9.88
C LEU A 104 -5.40 9.19 11.40
N ARG A 105 -4.92 8.08 11.96
CA ARG A 105 -4.59 7.95 13.39
C ARG A 105 -3.13 8.25 13.72
N PHE A 106 -2.35 8.58 12.70
CA PHE A 106 -0.96 8.99 12.87
C PHE A 106 -0.89 10.46 13.29
N ASP A 107 -0.27 10.71 14.45
CA ASP A 107 0.04 12.06 14.92
C ASP A 107 1.33 12.57 14.24
N ALA A 108 1.17 13.47 13.27
CA ALA A 108 2.32 14.06 12.60
C ALA A 108 3.19 14.91 13.53
N GLY A 109 2.66 15.44 14.65
CA GLY A 109 3.41 16.23 15.62
C GLY A 109 4.66 15.54 16.15
N VAL A 110 4.69 14.21 16.13
CA VAL A 110 5.87 13.41 16.49
C VAL A 110 7.09 13.72 15.62
N LEU A 111 6.88 14.16 14.36
CA LEU A 111 7.96 14.55 13.46
C LEU A 111 8.74 15.79 13.92
N MET A 112 8.24 16.54 14.91
CA MET A 112 8.98 17.65 15.55
C MET A 112 10.23 17.17 16.28
N SER A 113 10.20 15.98 16.87
CA SER A 113 11.29 15.43 17.70
C SER A 113 11.96 14.20 17.09
N ALA A 114 11.33 13.59 16.08
CA ALA A 114 11.79 12.37 15.46
C ALA A 114 11.84 12.48 13.94
N GLU A 115 12.66 11.64 13.31
CA GLU A 115 12.74 11.52 11.87
C GLU A 115 12.27 10.13 11.40
N PRO A 116 11.56 10.04 10.28
CA PRO A 116 11.18 8.75 9.71
C PRO A 116 12.39 8.07 9.08
N VAL A 117 12.66 6.83 9.48
CA VAL A 117 13.82 6.05 9.00
C VAL A 117 13.44 4.82 8.18
N ALA A 118 12.21 4.31 8.32
CA ALA A 118 11.68 3.22 7.53
C ALA A 118 10.14 3.24 7.50
N SER A 119 9.52 2.70 6.46
CA SER A 119 8.07 2.50 6.38
C SER A 119 7.70 1.29 5.54
N ARG A 120 6.80 0.44 6.06
CA ARG A 120 6.32 -0.77 5.39
C ARG A 120 5.04 -1.28 6.04
N GLY A 121 4.06 -1.73 5.25
CA GLY A 121 2.85 -2.40 5.77
C GLY A 121 2.01 -1.57 6.75
N GLY A 122 2.01 -0.24 6.60
CA GLY A 122 1.32 0.68 7.53
C GLY A 122 2.11 1.00 8.81
N LEU A 123 3.28 0.39 9.01
CA LEU A 123 4.22 0.78 10.06
C LEU A 123 5.16 1.88 9.56
N THR A 124 5.45 2.84 10.42
CA THR A 124 6.46 3.88 10.23
C THR A 124 7.41 3.85 11.42
N VAL A 125 8.69 3.66 11.15
CA VAL A 125 9.75 3.68 12.17
C VAL A 125 10.29 5.10 12.26
N LEU A 126 10.27 5.66 13.47
CA LEU A 126 10.73 6.98 13.79
C LEU A 126 11.95 6.89 14.72
N ARG A 127 13.00 7.63 14.42
CA ARG A 127 14.19 7.74 15.27
C ARG A 127 14.23 9.12 15.92
N HIS A 128 14.50 9.19 17.21
CA HIS A 128 14.62 10.48 17.89
C HIS A 128 15.84 11.26 17.36
N ARG A 129 15.66 12.54 17.03
CA ARG A 129 16.69 13.35 16.35
C ARG A 129 17.91 13.64 17.21
N LEU A 130 17.74 13.70 18.53
CA LEU A 130 18.81 13.98 19.49
C LEU A 130 19.29 12.73 20.25
N ASN A 131 18.59 11.60 20.12
CA ASN A 131 18.92 10.36 20.81
C ASN A 131 18.71 9.18 19.86
N TYR A 132 19.74 8.88 19.07
CA TYR A 132 19.65 7.92 17.98
C TYR A 132 19.39 6.47 18.42
N HIS A 133 19.53 6.17 19.73
CA HIS A 133 19.21 4.87 20.31
C HIS A 133 17.72 4.71 20.62
N HIS A 134 16.95 5.80 20.62
CA HIS A 134 15.51 5.79 20.83
C HIS A 134 14.77 5.68 19.50
N VAL A 135 14.29 4.47 19.23
CA VAL A 135 13.48 4.13 18.07
C VAL A 135 12.04 3.88 18.51
N ARG A 136 11.10 4.47 17.78
CA ARG A 136 9.67 4.31 17.95
C ARG A 136 9.07 3.67 16.71
N VAL A 137 8.18 2.71 16.89
CA VAL A 137 7.40 2.12 15.79
C VAL A 137 5.97 2.62 15.91
N CYS A 138 5.47 3.25 14.85
CA CYS A 138 4.13 3.80 14.76
C CYS A 138 3.33 3.00 13.74
N ASN A 139 2.17 2.50 14.12
CA ASN A 139 1.20 1.87 13.24
C ASN A 139 0.19 2.94 12.78
N ALA A 140 0.31 3.38 11.53
CA ALA A 140 -0.54 4.42 10.95
C ALA A 140 -1.99 3.97 10.73
N LEU A 141 -2.25 2.65 10.65
CA LEU A 141 -3.58 2.06 10.51
C LEU A 141 -4.34 2.09 11.84
N THR A 142 -3.67 1.71 12.92
CA THR A 142 -4.31 1.57 14.25
C THR A 142 -4.14 2.80 15.13
N GLY A 143 -3.15 3.64 14.86
CA GLY A 143 -2.74 4.77 15.71
C GLY A 143 -1.85 4.35 16.88
N ARG A 144 -1.51 3.07 17.00
CA ARG A 144 -0.65 2.58 18.09
C ARG A 144 0.79 3.00 17.82
N ALA A 145 1.50 3.30 18.90
CA ALA A 145 2.93 3.54 18.82
C ALA A 145 3.61 2.96 20.05
N SER A 146 4.75 2.31 19.84
CA SER A 146 5.57 1.73 20.91
C SER A 146 7.02 2.13 20.76
N TRP A 147 7.72 2.14 21.90
CA TRP A 147 9.15 2.37 21.94
C TRP A 147 9.87 1.03 21.94
N LEU A 148 10.88 0.91 21.09
CA LEU A 148 11.78 -0.23 21.14
C LEU A 148 12.72 -0.10 22.34
N PRO A 149 13.18 -1.23 22.91
CA PRO A 149 14.30 -1.20 23.85
C PRO A 149 15.49 -0.44 23.24
N PRO A 150 16.32 0.22 24.06
CA PRO A 150 17.48 0.94 23.58
C PRO A 150 18.36 0.06 22.68
N SER A 151 18.74 0.60 21.51
CA SER A 151 19.64 -0.09 20.60
C SER A 151 21.06 -0.08 21.13
N HIS A 152 21.70 -1.26 21.19
CA HIS A 152 23.12 -1.42 21.50
C HIS A 152 24.02 -1.08 20.31
N VAL A 153 23.41 -0.89 19.14
CA VAL A 153 24.05 -0.58 17.87
C VAL A 153 23.65 0.85 17.46
N SER A 154 24.63 1.66 17.03
CA SER A 154 24.32 2.98 16.47
C SER A 154 23.58 2.79 15.15
N GLY A 155 22.45 3.45 14.95
CA GLY A 155 21.65 3.30 13.73
C GLY A 155 22.22 4.06 12.54
N ASP A 156 23.51 3.93 12.24
CA ASP A 156 24.20 4.73 11.24
C ASP A 156 23.74 4.42 9.81
N TYR A 157 23.30 3.17 9.57
CA TYR A 157 22.70 2.76 8.31
C TYR A 157 21.17 2.89 8.31
N PRO A 158 20.55 3.02 7.11
CA PRO A 158 19.10 2.99 6.97
C PRO A 158 18.51 1.76 7.66
N HIS A 159 17.46 1.97 8.46
CA HIS A 159 16.78 0.89 9.15
C HIS A 159 15.91 0.13 8.15
N ALA A 160 15.81 -1.19 8.30
CA ALA A 160 15.05 -2.02 7.36
C ALA A 160 13.95 -2.81 8.08
N LEU A 161 12.69 -2.62 7.65
CA LEU A 161 11.56 -3.47 8.02
C LEU A 161 11.60 -4.74 7.16
N LEU A 162 12.10 -5.83 7.74
CA LEU A 162 12.32 -7.11 7.04
C LEU A 162 11.00 -7.85 6.79
N ALA A 163 10.21 -7.98 7.85
CA ALA A 163 8.89 -8.60 7.84
C ALA A 163 7.89 -7.65 8.51
N VAL A 164 6.70 -7.56 7.95
CA VAL A 164 5.53 -6.88 8.53
C VAL A 164 4.33 -7.73 8.14
N ASP A 165 3.60 -8.25 9.12
CA ASP A 165 2.39 -9.04 8.88
C ASP A 165 1.15 -8.16 8.63
N ASP A 166 -0.01 -8.80 8.49
CA ASP A 166 -1.28 -8.16 8.17
C ASP A 166 -1.62 -7.02 9.14
N ALA A 167 -1.55 -5.80 8.60
CA ALA A 167 -1.78 -4.53 9.28
C ALA A 167 -0.76 -4.15 10.38
N GLY A 168 0.45 -4.73 10.36
CA GLY A 168 1.54 -4.36 11.27
C GLY A 168 1.32 -4.81 12.71
N ARG A 169 0.80 -6.02 12.90
CA ARG A 169 0.63 -6.72 14.18
C ARG A 169 1.88 -7.51 14.60
N SER A 170 2.80 -7.75 13.70
CA SER A 170 4.13 -8.25 13.97
C SER A 170 5.09 -7.67 12.96
N PHE A 171 6.34 -7.50 13.40
CA PHE A 171 7.39 -6.97 12.54
C PHE A 171 8.77 -7.43 12.98
N GLN A 172 9.70 -7.35 12.03
CA GLN A 172 11.14 -7.44 12.28
C GLN A 172 11.83 -6.19 11.72
N LEU A 173 12.58 -5.50 12.58
CA LEU A 173 13.36 -4.32 12.24
C LEU A 173 14.85 -4.61 12.40
N LEU A 174 15.61 -4.41 11.33
CA LEU A 174 17.07 -4.49 11.32
C LEU A 174 17.67 -3.10 11.48
N VAL A 175 18.60 -2.98 12.42
CA VAL A 175 19.45 -1.81 12.66
C VAL A 175 20.91 -2.22 12.49
N ALA A 176 21.71 -1.36 11.86
CA ALA A 176 23.14 -1.60 11.64
C ALA A 176 23.98 -0.33 11.85
N ASP A 177 25.18 -0.50 12.41
CA ASP A 177 26.18 0.58 12.60
C ASP A 177 27.25 0.58 11.51
N VAL A 178 28.11 1.61 11.51
CA VAL A 178 29.26 1.72 10.59
C VAL A 178 30.25 0.55 10.65
N SER A 179 30.26 -0.22 11.73
CA SER A 179 31.09 -1.43 11.88
C SER A 179 30.38 -2.70 11.41
N LEU A 180 29.20 -2.57 10.78
CA LEU A 180 28.33 -3.65 10.34
C LEU A 180 27.85 -4.56 11.49
N ARG A 181 27.88 -4.08 12.73
CA ARG A 181 27.17 -4.76 13.82
C ARG A 181 25.70 -4.60 13.58
N THR A 182 24.94 -5.66 13.83
CA THR A 182 23.50 -5.66 13.57
C THR A 182 22.74 -5.98 14.84
N GLN A 183 21.55 -5.40 14.95
CA GLN A 183 20.56 -5.75 15.95
C GLN A 183 19.21 -5.89 15.26
N VAL A 184 18.50 -6.98 15.57
CA VAL A 184 17.14 -7.21 15.09
C VAL A 184 16.17 -7.06 16.25
N PHE A 185 15.17 -6.22 16.06
CA PHE A 185 14.02 -6.13 16.95
C PHE A 185 12.86 -6.90 16.34
N SER A 186 12.23 -7.75 17.12
CA SER A 186 11.03 -8.48 16.73
C SER A 186 9.90 -8.18 17.69
N SER A 187 8.69 -7.99 17.16
CA SER A 187 7.46 -7.93 17.96
C SER A 187 6.43 -8.82 17.30
N ASP A 188 5.76 -9.66 18.07
CA ASP A 188 4.63 -10.50 17.64
C ASP A 188 3.27 -9.84 17.95
N ALA A 189 3.30 -8.68 18.62
CA ALA A 189 2.10 -7.95 19.06
C ALA A 189 1.97 -6.56 18.41
N GLY A 190 2.95 -6.14 17.60
CA GLY A 190 2.98 -4.86 16.92
C GLY A 190 3.18 -3.70 17.91
N GLN A 191 3.70 -4.04 19.09
CA GLN A 191 4.07 -3.16 20.19
C GLN A 191 5.41 -3.60 20.76
#